data_AF-A0A316WL22-F1
#
_entry.id   AF-A0A316WL22-F1
#
_cell.length_a   1.000
_cell.length_b   1.000
_cell.length_c   1.000
_cell.angle_alpha   90.00
_cell.angle_beta   90.00
_cell.angle_gamma   90.00
#
_symmetry.space_group_name_H-M   'P 1'
#
loop_
_entity.id
_entity.type
_entity.pdbx_description
1 polymer ?
#
loop_
_entity_poly.entity_id
_entity_poly.type
_entity_poly.pdbx_seq_one_letter_code
_entity_poly.pdbx_strand_id
1 'polypeptide(L)'
;MKDLKKLNIELKTYLEEIKGQLTEDLIHLLKGEDIVYLENKVKSDIKAFYFEYEYDYLNIMFWGVDGTGELVTEIIKLPTKKNNAAHENEKWNALIPEKIWTTAAEFQDNYEDDDFDEILDEYNDEKYKLFEQWFLECWEKASEQISVKTDAYFSIHDTYFKTDLNTLKTINEDEIASRYQ
;
A
#
# COMPACT_ATOMS: atom_id res chain seq x y z
N MET A 1 16.50 -9.16 -19.33
CA MET A 1 16.18 -7.71 -19.45
C MET A 1 14.78 -7.44 -20.05
N LYS A 2 14.38 -8.02 -21.20
CA LYS A 2 13.00 -7.84 -21.74
C LYS A 2 11.89 -8.34 -20.81
N ASP A 3 12.20 -9.30 -19.94
CA ASP A 3 11.20 -9.94 -19.09
C ASP A 3 10.81 -9.06 -17.88
N LEU A 4 11.76 -8.42 -17.19
CA LEU A 4 11.45 -7.55 -16.03
C LEU A 4 10.64 -6.30 -16.41
N LYS A 5 10.99 -5.63 -17.53
CA LYS A 5 10.18 -4.49 -18.03
C LYS A 5 8.75 -4.93 -18.39
N LYS A 6 8.60 -6.15 -18.92
CA LYS A 6 7.28 -6.72 -19.19
C LYS A 6 6.52 -6.99 -17.88
N LEU A 7 7.18 -7.42 -16.82
CA LEU A 7 6.56 -7.60 -15.51
C LEU A 7 5.97 -6.29 -14.96
N ASN A 8 6.66 -5.15 -15.11
CA ASN A 8 6.11 -3.85 -14.69
C ASN A 8 4.89 -3.42 -15.52
N ILE A 9 4.85 -3.75 -16.81
CA ILE A 9 3.67 -3.53 -17.65
C ILE A 9 2.51 -4.42 -17.19
N GLU A 10 2.76 -5.72 -16.97
CA GLU A 10 1.75 -6.67 -16.48
C GLU A 10 1.23 -6.25 -15.09
N LEU A 11 2.11 -5.80 -14.21
CA LEU A 11 1.75 -5.24 -12.90
C LEU A 11 0.83 -4.03 -13.07
N LYS A 12 1.22 -3.05 -13.89
CA LYS A 12 0.41 -1.87 -14.13
C LYS A 12 -1.00 -2.22 -14.63
N THR A 13 -1.10 -3.16 -15.57
CA THR A 13 -2.40 -3.63 -16.07
C THR A 13 -3.23 -4.23 -14.94
N TYR A 14 -2.65 -5.11 -14.13
CA TYR A 14 -3.34 -5.71 -12.99
C TYR A 14 -3.81 -4.65 -11.97
N LEU A 15 -2.95 -3.68 -11.62
CA LEU A 15 -3.31 -2.60 -10.69
C LEU A 15 -4.49 -1.78 -11.22
N GLU A 16 -4.54 -1.48 -12.51
CA GLU A 16 -5.70 -0.79 -13.11
C GLU A 16 -6.99 -1.63 -13.06
N GLU A 17 -6.90 -2.97 -13.19
CA GLU A 17 -8.06 -3.86 -13.07
C GLU A 17 -8.64 -3.87 -11.64
N ILE A 18 -7.79 -3.85 -10.62
CA ILE A 18 -8.23 -3.88 -9.21
C ILE A 18 -8.47 -2.49 -8.61
N LYS A 19 -8.17 -1.42 -9.35
CA LYS A 19 -8.28 -0.02 -8.92
C LYS A 19 -9.66 0.31 -8.34
N GLY A 20 -10.72 -0.19 -8.97
CA GLY A 20 -12.10 0.01 -8.51
C GLY A 20 -12.33 -0.59 -7.13
N GLN A 21 -11.81 -1.80 -6.87
CA GLN A 21 -11.94 -2.47 -5.58
C GLN A 21 -11.20 -1.72 -4.48
N LEU A 22 -9.94 -1.33 -4.71
CA LEU A 22 -9.19 -0.56 -3.72
C LEU A 22 -9.87 0.78 -3.41
N THR A 23 -10.36 1.48 -4.43
CA THR A 23 -11.08 2.75 -4.25
C THR A 23 -12.33 2.56 -3.38
N GLU A 24 -13.10 1.49 -3.59
CA GLU A 24 -14.27 1.16 -2.78
C GLU A 24 -13.88 0.84 -1.32
N ASP A 25 -12.83 0.04 -1.12
CA ASP A 25 -12.32 -0.28 0.22
C ASP A 25 -11.92 1.00 0.98
N LEU A 26 -11.18 1.89 0.32
CA LEU A 26 -10.78 3.18 0.91
C LEU A 26 -11.98 4.05 1.28
N ILE A 27 -13.03 4.06 0.46
CA ILE A 27 -14.29 4.78 0.75
C ILE A 27 -14.93 4.24 2.03
N HIS A 28 -15.03 2.93 2.18
CA HIS A 28 -15.62 2.31 3.38
C HIS A 28 -14.77 2.54 4.63
N LEU A 29 -13.44 2.47 4.52
CA LEU A 29 -12.52 2.82 5.60
C LEU A 29 -12.69 4.28 6.03
N LEU A 30 -12.73 5.22 5.08
CA LEU A 30 -12.89 6.65 5.37
C LEU A 30 -14.26 6.99 5.99
N LYS A 31 -15.32 6.22 5.69
CA LYS A 31 -16.61 6.30 6.39
C LYS A 31 -16.56 5.68 7.79
N GLY A 32 -15.59 4.80 8.04
CA GLY A 32 -15.43 4.03 9.27
C GLY A 32 -16.35 2.80 9.32
N GLU A 33 -16.75 2.27 8.17
CA GLU A 33 -17.65 1.12 8.04
C GLU A 33 -16.88 -0.21 8.15
N ASP A 34 -15.68 -0.27 7.57
CA ASP A 34 -14.84 -1.48 7.52
C ASP A 34 -13.64 -1.42 8.48
N ILE A 35 -13.80 -0.74 9.62
CA ILE A 35 -12.74 -0.61 10.63
C ILE A 35 -13.09 -1.48 11.85
N VAL A 36 -12.16 -2.35 12.24
CA VAL A 36 -12.23 -3.13 13.48
C VAL A 36 -11.42 -2.42 14.57
N TYR A 37 -12.08 -2.02 15.67
CA TYR A 37 -11.44 -1.32 16.78
C TYR A 37 -10.90 -2.30 17.82
N LEU A 38 -9.76 -1.94 18.44
CA LEU A 38 -9.23 -2.66 19.59
C LEU A 38 -10.12 -2.47 20.82
N GLU A 39 -9.93 -3.32 21.83
CA GLU A 39 -10.75 -3.31 23.04
C GLU A 39 -10.76 -1.91 23.71
N ASN A 40 -11.95 -1.42 24.04
CA ASN A 40 -12.18 -0.09 24.63
C ASN A 40 -11.78 1.12 23.75
N LYS A 41 -11.47 0.92 22.47
CA LYS A 41 -11.21 1.99 21.51
C LYS A 41 -12.43 2.26 20.63
N VAL A 42 -12.57 3.50 20.16
CA VAL A 42 -13.69 3.95 19.30
C VAL A 42 -13.21 4.88 18.19
N LYS A 43 -14.09 5.17 17.23
CA LYS A 43 -13.81 6.07 16.09
C LYS A 43 -13.20 7.42 16.47
N SER A 44 -13.65 8.03 17.58
CA SER A 44 -13.15 9.34 18.03
C SER A 44 -11.72 9.32 18.55
N ASP A 45 -11.18 8.15 18.88
CA ASP A 45 -9.82 7.98 19.37
C ASP A 45 -8.80 8.06 18.24
N ILE A 46 -9.23 7.79 16.99
CA ILE A 46 -8.38 7.87 15.81
C ILE A 46 -8.00 9.33 15.54
N LYS A 47 -6.70 9.58 15.45
CA LYS A 47 -6.11 10.85 15.01
C LYS A 47 -5.52 10.77 13.61
N ALA A 48 -4.98 9.61 13.25
CA ALA A 48 -4.41 9.38 11.94
C ALA A 48 -4.69 7.96 11.44
N PHE A 49 -4.77 7.84 10.12
CA PHE A 49 -4.70 6.58 9.40
C PHE A 49 -3.30 6.38 8.81
N TYR A 50 -2.85 5.15 8.81
CA TYR A 50 -1.61 4.74 8.18
C TYR A 50 -1.89 3.65 7.18
N PHE A 51 -1.17 3.74 6.07
CA PHE A 51 -1.17 2.80 4.98
C PHE A 51 0.27 2.45 4.66
N GLU A 52 0.58 1.17 4.53
CA GLU A 52 1.94 0.75 4.21
C GLU A 52 1.93 -0.39 3.21
N TYR A 53 2.67 -0.23 2.10
CA TYR A 53 3.02 -1.38 1.29
C TYR A 53 4.14 -2.18 1.96
N GLU A 54 3.75 -3.23 2.66
CA GLU A 54 4.63 -3.99 3.56
C GLU A 54 5.33 -5.13 2.79
N TYR A 55 6.63 -5.33 3.06
CA TYR A 55 7.50 -6.21 2.27
C TYR A 55 7.20 -7.69 2.47
N ASP A 56 6.96 -8.15 3.71
CA ASP A 56 6.79 -9.56 4.04
C ASP A 56 5.46 -10.14 3.52
N TYR A 57 4.41 -9.32 3.53
CA TYR A 57 3.08 -9.69 3.08
C TYR A 57 2.80 -9.27 1.64
N LEU A 58 3.61 -8.37 1.08
CA LEU A 58 3.43 -7.79 -0.25
C LEU A 58 1.99 -7.29 -0.44
N ASN A 59 1.44 -6.64 0.60
CA ASN A 59 0.09 -6.10 0.67
C ASN A 59 0.14 -4.67 1.16
N ILE A 60 -0.96 -3.93 0.95
CA ILE A 60 -1.16 -2.66 1.66
C ILE A 60 -1.77 -2.97 3.02
N MET A 61 -1.08 -2.61 4.08
CA MET A 61 -1.53 -2.73 5.46
C MET A 61 -2.15 -1.40 5.88
N PHE A 62 -3.34 -1.44 6.49
CA PHE A 62 -4.03 -0.27 7.02
C PHE A 62 -4.18 -0.39 8.53
N TRP A 63 -3.99 0.73 9.24
CA TRP A 63 -4.36 0.85 10.65
C TRP A 63 -4.65 2.30 11.06
N GLY A 64 -5.39 2.48 12.14
CA GLY A 64 -5.61 3.77 12.80
C GLY A 64 -4.83 3.89 14.10
N VAL A 65 -4.33 5.08 14.40
CA VAL A 65 -3.62 5.40 15.65
C VAL A 65 -4.25 6.58 16.38
N ASP A 66 -3.99 6.69 17.68
CA ASP A 66 -4.33 7.86 18.48
C ASP A 66 -3.21 8.93 18.46
N GLY A 67 -3.38 10.00 19.25
CA GLY A 67 -2.44 11.12 19.26
C GLY A 67 -1.07 10.79 19.85
N THR A 68 -0.91 9.64 20.49
CA THR A 68 0.39 9.15 20.99
C THR A 68 1.09 8.24 20.00
N GLY A 69 0.42 7.88 18.90
CA GLY A 69 0.89 6.89 17.93
C GLY A 69 0.52 5.44 18.28
N GLU A 70 -0.21 5.20 19.38
CA GLU A 70 -0.68 3.86 19.73
C GLU A 70 -1.80 3.38 18.79
N LEU A 71 -1.81 2.08 18.48
CA LEU A 71 -2.86 1.46 17.68
C LEU A 71 -4.24 1.60 18.32
N VAL A 72 -5.21 1.96 17.50
CA VAL A 72 -6.64 2.07 17.85
C VAL A 72 -7.46 1.00 17.16
N THR A 73 -6.97 0.49 16.03
CA THR A 73 -7.64 -0.51 15.19
C THR A 73 -6.81 -1.78 15.10
N GLU A 74 -7.45 -2.87 14.71
CA GLU A 74 -6.72 -4.00 14.12
C GLU A 74 -6.10 -3.57 12.78
N ILE A 75 -5.09 -4.32 12.35
CA ILE A 75 -4.44 -4.10 11.05
C ILE A 75 -5.22 -4.84 9.96
N ILE A 76 -5.59 -4.15 8.90
CA ILE A 76 -6.36 -4.69 7.78
C ILE A 76 -5.47 -4.79 6.54
N LYS A 77 -5.61 -5.89 5.79
CA LYS A 77 -4.96 -6.05 4.48
C LYS A 77 -5.86 -5.53 3.38
N LEU A 78 -5.29 -4.73 2.49
CA LEU A 78 -5.95 -4.14 1.34
C LEU A 78 -5.35 -4.66 0.02
N PRO A 79 -6.19 -4.87 -1.01
CA PRO A 79 -7.65 -4.82 -1.00
C PRO A 79 -8.30 -5.90 -0.10
N THR A 80 -9.46 -5.60 0.47
CA THR A 80 -10.17 -6.49 1.41
C THR A 80 -10.72 -7.74 0.71
N LYS A 81 -11.05 -7.61 -0.58
CA LYS A 81 -11.49 -8.70 -1.45
C LYS A 81 -10.39 -9.02 -2.45
N LYS A 82 -10.07 -10.31 -2.58
CA LYS A 82 -9.11 -10.79 -3.57
C LYS A 82 -9.72 -10.88 -4.96
N ASN A 83 -8.95 -10.49 -5.96
CA ASN A 83 -9.24 -10.84 -7.35
C ASN A 83 -8.71 -12.26 -7.63
N ASN A 84 -9.53 -13.28 -7.36
CA ASN A 84 -9.15 -14.68 -7.52
C ASN A 84 -8.75 -15.05 -8.97
N ALA A 85 -9.12 -14.27 -9.98
CA ALA A 85 -8.76 -14.55 -11.36
C ALA A 85 -7.27 -14.31 -11.67
N ALA A 86 -6.57 -13.51 -10.85
CA ALA A 86 -5.17 -13.15 -11.07
C ALA A 86 -4.17 -14.06 -10.33
N HIS A 87 -4.66 -15.02 -9.54
CA HIS A 87 -3.82 -15.90 -8.73
C HIS A 87 -4.05 -17.36 -9.15
N GLU A 88 -3.00 -18.00 -9.65
CA GLU A 88 -3.06 -19.41 -10.07
C GLU A 88 -3.10 -20.36 -8.87
N ASN A 89 -2.60 -19.91 -7.71
CA ASN A 89 -2.56 -20.66 -6.46
C ASN A 89 -3.51 -20.07 -5.41
N GLU A 90 -4.47 -20.86 -4.94
CA GLU A 90 -5.42 -20.47 -3.89
C GLU A 90 -4.75 -20.09 -2.56
N LYS A 91 -3.51 -20.54 -2.33
CA LYS A 91 -2.73 -20.20 -1.12
C LYS A 91 -2.03 -18.85 -1.21
N TRP A 92 -1.87 -18.29 -2.41
CA TRP A 92 -1.24 -17.00 -2.58
C TRP A 92 -2.11 -15.88 -2.01
N ASN A 93 -1.53 -15.05 -1.15
CA ASN A 93 -2.27 -14.02 -0.41
C ASN A 93 -1.66 -12.63 -0.44
N ALA A 94 -0.73 -12.38 -1.35
CA ALA A 94 -0.19 -11.05 -1.63
C ALA A 94 -1.05 -10.27 -2.63
N LEU A 95 -0.87 -8.94 -2.61
CA LEU A 95 -1.45 -8.02 -3.59
C LEU A 95 -0.86 -8.24 -4.98
N ILE A 96 0.45 -8.44 -5.07
CA ILE A 96 1.11 -8.72 -6.36
C ILE A 96 0.69 -10.12 -6.84
N PRO A 97 0.33 -10.30 -8.12
CA PRO A 97 0.13 -11.63 -8.71
C PRO A 97 1.34 -12.55 -8.52
N GLU A 98 1.11 -13.79 -8.09
CA GLU A 98 2.17 -14.78 -7.79
C GLU A 98 3.18 -14.92 -8.93
N LYS A 99 2.70 -14.96 -10.17
CA LYS A 99 3.54 -15.07 -11.36
C LYS A 99 4.52 -13.91 -11.51
N ILE A 100 4.10 -12.69 -11.21
CA ILE A 100 4.97 -11.50 -11.29
C ILE A 100 6.05 -11.61 -10.21
N TRP A 101 5.67 -11.95 -8.99
CA TRP A 101 6.59 -12.12 -7.88
C TRP A 101 7.63 -13.22 -8.13
N THR A 102 7.15 -14.42 -8.45
CA THR A 102 8.00 -15.60 -8.69
C THR A 102 8.95 -15.40 -9.87
N THR A 103 8.50 -14.79 -10.96
CA THR A 103 9.39 -14.50 -12.11
C THR A 103 10.48 -13.49 -11.73
N ALA A 104 10.18 -12.48 -10.92
CA ALA A 104 11.18 -11.52 -10.45
C ALA A 104 12.18 -12.17 -9.48
N ALA A 105 11.70 -13.01 -8.55
CA ALA A 105 12.54 -13.75 -7.62
C ALA A 105 13.46 -14.75 -8.35
N GLU A 106 12.93 -15.51 -9.31
CA GLU A 106 13.73 -16.40 -10.16
C GLU A 106 14.78 -15.63 -10.97
N PHE A 107 14.49 -14.41 -11.40
CA PHE A 107 15.48 -13.57 -12.05
C PHE A 107 16.62 -13.22 -11.09
N GLN A 108 16.30 -12.77 -9.87
CA GLN A 108 17.31 -12.45 -8.86
C GLN A 108 18.18 -13.66 -8.49
N ASP A 109 17.58 -14.84 -8.32
CA ASP A 109 18.30 -16.06 -7.93
C ASP A 109 19.24 -16.60 -9.03
N ASN A 110 18.96 -16.31 -10.30
CA ASN A 110 19.71 -16.86 -11.44
C ASN A 110 20.80 -15.92 -12.00
N TYR A 111 20.89 -14.68 -11.52
CA TYR A 111 21.79 -13.67 -12.06
C TYR A 111 22.45 -12.86 -10.93
N GLU A 112 23.74 -13.10 -10.66
CA GLU A 112 24.54 -12.49 -9.56
C GLU A 112 25.71 -11.59 -10.03
N ASP A 113 25.73 -11.14 -11.29
CA ASP A 113 26.77 -10.17 -11.75
C ASP A 113 26.35 -8.71 -11.49
N ASP A 114 27.32 -7.81 -11.24
CA ASP A 114 27.11 -6.38 -10.97
C ASP A 114 26.20 -5.66 -12.00
N ASP A 115 26.22 -6.10 -13.26
CA ASP A 115 25.36 -5.57 -14.33
C ASP A 115 23.87 -5.91 -14.12
N PHE A 116 23.55 -6.92 -13.32
CA PHE A 116 22.18 -7.34 -13.02
C PHE A 116 21.59 -6.61 -11.82
N ASP A 117 22.42 -6.18 -10.87
CA ASP A 117 21.98 -5.35 -9.74
C ASP A 117 21.35 -4.04 -10.25
N GLU A 118 21.98 -3.36 -11.21
CA GLU A 118 21.43 -2.13 -11.81
C GLU A 118 20.06 -2.38 -12.48
N ILE A 119 19.88 -3.55 -13.11
CA ILE A 119 18.63 -3.91 -13.78
C ILE A 119 17.53 -4.22 -12.76
N LEU A 120 17.87 -4.92 -11.68
CA LEU A 120 16.96 -5.25 -10.62
C LEU A 120 16.53 -3.99 -9.86
N ASP A 121 17.47 -3.07 -9.65
CA ASP A 121 17.20 -1.74 -9.10
C ASP A 121 16.28 -0.93 -10.01
N GLU A 122 16.55 -0.86 -11.32
CA GLU A 122 15.65 -0.17 -12.29
C GLU A 122 14.23 -0.78 -12.24
N TYR A 123 14.13 -2.12 -12.19
CA TYR A 123 12.86 -2.82 -12.10
C TYR A 123 12.11 -2.46 -10.80
N ASN A 124 12.78 -2.53 -9.66
CA ASN A 124 12.19 -2.26 -8.35
C ASN A 124 11.79 -0.79 -8.21
N ASP A 125 12.62 0.15 -8.67
CA ASP A 125 12.31 1.58 -8.68
C ASP A 125 11.04 1.88 -9.49
N GLU A 126 10.92 1.30 -10.69
CA GLU A 126 9.72 1.47 -11.51
C GLU A 126 8.50 0.79 -10.86
N LYS A 127 8.66 -0.42 -10.31
CA LYS A 127 7.62 -1.15 -9.58
C LYS A 127 7.05 -0.32 -8.44
N TYR A 128 7.91 0.26 -7.60
CA TYR A 128 7.48 1.08 -6.46
C TYR A 128 6.84 2.38 -6.87
N LYS A 129 7.35 3.06 -7.92
CA LYS A 129 6.69 4.25 -8.49
C LYS A 129 5.30 3.93 -9.03
N LEU A 130 5.13 2.80 -9.71
CA LEU A 130 3.83 2.35 -10.20
C LEU A 130 2.86 2.10 -9.04
N PHE A 131 3.31 1.45 -7.98
CA PHE A 131 2.50 1.20 -6.78
C PHE A 131 2.08 2.48 -6.08
N GLU A 132 3.04 3.37 -5.81
CA GLU A 132 2.77 4.65 -5.16
C GLU A 132 1.77 5.46 -5.98
N GLN A 133 2.03 5.65 -7.28
CA GLN A 133 1.13 6.41 -8.14
C GLN A 133 -0.27 5.81 -8.17
N TRP A 134 -0.38 4.49 -8.36
CA TRP A 134 -1.67 3.80 -8.38
C TRP A 134 -2.45 3.97 -7.06
N PHE A 135 -1.77 3.82 -5.93
CA PHE A 135 -2.39 4.01 -4.61
C PHE A 135 -2.89 5.45 -4.44
N LEU A 136 -2.06 6.45 -4.76
CA LEU A 136 -2.42 7.86 -4.64
C LEU A 136 -3.62 8.22 -5.54
N GLU A 137 -3.70 7.67 -6.75
CA GLU A 137 -4.87 7.86 -7.63
C GLU A 137 -6.16 7.22 -7.06
N CYS A 138 -6.05 6.09 -6.35
CA CYS A 138 -7.19 5.50 -5.65
C CYS A 138 -7.61 6.36 -4.45
N TRP A 139 -6.63 6.83 -3.68
CA TRP A 139 -6.84 7.70 -2.53
C TRP A 139 -7.52 9.01 -2.91
N GLU A 140 -7.02 9.70 -3.94
CA GLU A 140 -7.59 10.94 -4.45
C GLU A 140 -9.08 10.75 -4.76
N LYS A 141 -9.43 9.74 -5.56
CA LYS A 141 -10.83 9.43 -5.91
C LYS A 141 -11.70 9.06 -4.72
N ALA A 142 -11.16 8.37 -3.72
CA ALA A 142 -11.90 8.01 -2.51
C ALA A 142 -12.15 9.24 -1.64
N SER A 143 -11.12 10.07 -1.45
CA SER A 143 -11.18 11.29 -0.63
C SER A 143 -12.08 12.37 -1.24
N GLU A 144 -12.17 12.52 -2.56
CA GLU A 144 -13.09 13.45 -3.21
C GLU A 144 -14.57 13.15 -2.92
N GLN A 145 -14.90 11.90 -2.67
CA GLN A 145 -16.28 11.46 -2.39
C GLN A 145 -16.68 11.65 -0.92
N ILE A 146 -15.73 11.94 -0.04
CA ILE A 146 -15.94 11.93 1.41
C ILE A 146 -15.36 13.21 2.01
N SER A 147 -16.18 13.97 2.73
CA SER A 147 -15.73 15.19 3.43
C SER A 147 -14.92 14.92 4.72
N VAL A 148 -14.32 13.73 4.85
CA VAL A 148 -13.57 13.31 6.04
C VAL A 148 -12.11 13.72 5.85
N LYS A 149 -11.60 14.55 6.77
CA LYS A 149 -10.22 15.06 6.78
C LYS A 149 -9.41 14.48 7.94
N THR A 150 -9.53 13.17 8.17
CA THR A 150 -8.60 12.51 9.08
C THR A 150 -7.21 12.60 8.47
N ASP A 151 -6.18 12.85 9.28
CA ASP A 151 -4.82 12.75 8.78
C ASP A 151 -4.55 11.33 8.29
N ALA A 152 -3.84 11.21 7.18
CA ALA A 152 -3.55 9.93 6.57
C ALA A 152 -2.17 9.92 5.93
N TYR A 153 -1.45 8.82 6.13
CA TYR A 153 -0.05 8.70 5.74
C TYR A 153 0.18 7.39 4.99
N PHE A 154 0.96 7.45 3.92
CA PHE A 154 1.33 6.28 3.13
C PHE A 154 2.85 6.08 3.09
N SER A 155 3.31 4.84 3.18
CA SER A 155 4.71 4.47 2.97
C SER A 155 4.85 3.18 2.18
N ILE A 156 6.04 3.00 1.60
CA ILE A 156 6.50 1.74 1.02
C ILE A 156 7.60 1.21 1.94
N HIS A 157 7.42 0.02 2.51
CA HIS A 157 8.41 -0.71 3.33
C HIS A 157 8.88 0.03 4.60
N ASP A 158 7.93 0.34 5.50
CA ASP A 158 8.14 0.96 6.81
C ASP A 158 9.28 2.01 6.85
N THR A 159 9.10 3.08 6.08
CA THR A 159 10.10 4.13 5.97
C THR A 159 9.86 5.25 6.97
N TYR A 160 10.96 5.83 7.48
CA TYR A 160 10.94 7.04 8.30
C TYR A 160 10.26 8.24 7.58
N PHE A 161 10.28 8.23 6.25
CA PHE A 161 9.56 9.19 5.41
C PHE A 161 8.24 8.58 4.92
N LYS A 162 7.19 9.39 4.91
CA LYS A 162 5.84 9.00 4.51
C LYS A 162 5.26 10.08 3.58
N THR A 163 4.32 9.71 2.74
CA THR A 163 3.52 10.65 1.94
C THR A 163 2.30 11.05 2.75
N ASP A 164 2.19 12.33 3.09
CA ASP A 164 0.96 12.92 3.68
C ASP A 164 -0.12 12.92 2.61
N LEU A 165 -1.14 12.08 2.78
CA LEU A 165 -2.17 11.84 1.78
C LEU A 165 -3.18 12.99 1.63
N ASN A 166 -3.18 13.96 2.57
CA ASN A 166 -3.99 15.17 2.46
C ASN A 166 -3.29 16.27 1.65
N THR A 167 -1.96 16.24 1.56
CA THR A 167 -1.16 17.28 0.89
C THR A 167 -0.30 16.76 -0.27
N LEU A 168 -0.16 15.45 -0.38
CA LEU A 168 0.71 14.72 -1.31
C LEU A 168 2.19 15.10 -1.17
N LYS A 169 2.61 15.52 0.01
CA LYS A 169 4.00 15.89 0.32
C LYS A 169 4.66 14.82 1.16
N THR A 170 5.95 14.61 0.92
CA THR A 170 6.79 13.82 1.83
C THR A 170 6.94 14.54 3.17
N ILE A 171 6.75 13.79 4.24
CA ILE A 171 6.88 14.21 5.64
C ILE A 171 7.61 13.10 6.42
N ASN A 172 8.25 13.42 7.53
CA ASN A 172 8.86 12.40 8.40
C ASN A 172 8.10 12.17 9.71
N GLU A 173 8.49 11.13 10.46
CA GLU A 173 7.82 10.76 11.71
C GLU A 173 7.88 11.84 12.79
N ASP A 174 8.99 12.56 12.92
CA ASP A 174 9.10 13.67 13.89
C ASP A 174 8.09 14.78 13.58
N GLU A 175 7.93 15.12 12.31
CA GLU A 175 6.95 16.10 11.84
C GLU A 175 5.52 15.62 12.07
N ILE A 176 5.23 14.33 11.88
CA ILE A 176 3.92 13.74 12.16
C ILE A 176 3.63 13.75 13.67
N ALA A 177 4.56 13.27 14.49
CA ALA A 177 4.42 13.25 15.96
C ALA A 177 4.16 14.65 16.53
N SER A 178 4.83 15.66 15.97
CA SER A 178 4.65 17.07 16.36
C SER A 178 3.24 17.61 16.09
N ARG A 179 2.42 16.97 15.23
CA ARG A 179 1.03 17.39 14.97
C ARG A 179 0.07 17.00 16.09
N TYR A 180 0.45 16.04 16.94
CA TYR A 180 -0.44 15.46 17.96
C TYR A 180 0.00 15.73 19.41
N GLN A 181 1.09 16.49 19.59
CA GLN A 181 1.52 17.05 20.89
C GLN A 181 0.68 18.25 21.30
#